data_AF-A0A3D4IQW5-F1
#
_entry.id   AF-A0A3D4IQW5-F1
#
_cell.length_a   1.000
_cell.length_b   1.000
_cell.length_c   1.000
_cell.angle_alpha   90.00
_cell.angle_beta   90.00
_cell.angle_gamma   90.00
#
_symmetry.space_group_name_H-M   'P 1'
#
loop_
_entity.id
_entity.type
_entity.pdbx_description
1 polymer ?
#
loop_
_entity_poly.entity_id
_entity_poly.type
_entity_poly.pdbx_seq_one_letter_code
_entity_poly.pdbx_strand_id
1 'polypeptide(L)'
;MKKIALSLLLVLLVLVGYYWSLIVYGINQGLGQMNIIWNARPIEEVLRDPLFPDSLKSKLHIIDEIKAFAIDSLGLKDSENYKTVFDQKGEELMWVVTASAPYQLTPKTWNFPVLGTVPYKGFFSKEKAMDEVSRLQKEGWDVGLRNPGGWSTLGWFTDPILSGMLERNEGDLASLIIHEMVHA
;
A
#
# COMPACT_ATOMS: atom_id res chain seq x y z
N MET A 1 22.71 -35.12 -17.05
CA MET A 1 21.54 -34.64 -16.27
C MET A 1 21.91 -34.25 -14.82
N LYS A 2 22.43 -35.16 -13.97
CA LYS A 2 22.78 -34.84 -12.56
C LYS A 2 23.75 -33.66 -12.36
N LYS A 3 24.83 -33.58 -13.14
CA LYS A 3 25.81 -32.47 -13.07
C LYS A 3 25.22 -31.12 -13.47
N ILE A 4 24.34 -31.11 -14.47
CA ILE A 4 23.62 -29.91 -14.93
C ILE A 4 22.65 -29.45 -13.85
N ALA A 5 21.86 -30.37 -13.28
CA ALA A 5 20.95 -30.07 -12.18
C ALA A 5 21.69 -29.51 -10.95
N LEU A 6 22.85 -30.09 -10.59
CA LEU A 6 23.66 -29.59 -9.48
C LEU A 6 24.22 -28.18 -9.76
N SER A 7 24.64 -27.91 -11.00
CA SER A 7 25.13 -26.60 -11.41
C SER A 7 24.03 -25.55 -11.37
N LEU A 8 22.82 -25.89 -11.85
CA LEU A 8 21.65 -25.01 -11.79
C LEU A 8 21.23 -24.73 -10.34
N LEU A 9 21.27 -25.74 -9.47
CA LEU A 9 20.98 -25.57 -8.04
C LEU A 9 22.00 -24.64 -7.37
N LEU A 10 23.29 -24.79 -7.68
CA LEU A 10 24.34 -23.92 -7.15
C LEU A 10 24.14 -22.47 -7.60
N VAL A 11 23.84 -22.27 -8.89
CA VAL A 11 23.53 -20.93 -9.43
C VAL A 11 22.31 -20.34 -8.73
N LEU A 12 21.26 -21.12 -8.54
CA LEU A 12 20.06 -20.67 -7.83
C LEU A 12 20.37 -20.26 -6.38
N LEU A 13 21.16 -21.06 -5.65
CA LEU A 13 21.55 -20.75 -4.27
C LEU A 13 22.38 -19.45 -4.19
N VAL A 14 23.31 -19.26 -5.13
CA VAL A 14 24.09 -18.02 -5.22
C VAL A 14 23.17 -16.82 -5.50
N LEU A 15 22.22 -16.97 -6.43
CA LEU A 15 21.25 -15.91 -6.72
C LEU A 15 20.36 -15.59 -5.52
N VAL A 16 19.86 -16.61 -4.82
CA VAL A 16 19.05 -16.42 -3.60
C VAL A 16 19.86 -15.71 -2.51
N GLY A 17 21.12 -16.11 -2.31
CA GLY A 17 22.01 -15.44 -1.35
C GLY A 17 22.28 -13.98 -1.72
N TYR A 18 22.56 -13.71 -2.99
CA TYR A 18 22.81 -12.36 -3.49
C TYR A 18 21.58 -11.44 -3.37
N TYR A 19 20.39 -11.96 -3.67
CA TYR A 19 19.12 -11.21 -3.59
C TYR A 19 18.37 -11.40 -2.27
N TRP A 20 19.01 -11.93 -1.23
CA TRP A 20 18.33 -12.30 0.02
C TRP A 20 17.53 -11.14 0.64
N SER A 21 18.12 -9.95 0.72
CA SER A 21 17.45 -8.76 1.28
C SER A 21 16.20 -8.36 0.48
N LEU A 22 16.27 -8.47 -0.85
CA LEU A 22 15.16 -8.20 -1.75
C LEU A 22 14.06 -9.26 -1.63
N ILE A 23 14.44 -10.54 -1.53
CA ILE A 23 13.50 -11.66 -1.33
C ILE A 23 12.76 -11.47 -0.01
N VAL A 24 13.48 -11.22 1.08
CA VAL A 24 12.88 -10.98 2.41
C VAL A 24 11.97 -9.75 2.36
N TYR A 25 12.40 -8.65 1.72
CA TYR A 25 11.54 -7.48 1.54
C TYR A 25 10.26 -7.84 0.77
N GLY A 26 10.36 -8.55 -0.35
CA GLY A 26 9.21 -8.98 -1.16
C GLY A 26 8.23 -9.87 -0.40
N ILE A 27 8.73 -10.83 0.40
CA ILE A 27 7.90 -11.65 1.27
C ILE A 27 7.13 -10.79 2.27
N ASN A 28 7.78 -9.79 2.89
CA ASN A 28 7.10 -8.89 3.82
C ASN A 28 6.01 -8.04 3.14
N GLN A 29 6.26 -7.58 1.90
CA GLN A 29 5.23 -6.87 1.13
C GLN A 29 4.04 -7.80 0.81
N GLY A 30 4.32 -9.03 0.37
CA GLY A 30 3.28 -10.02 0.06
C GLY A 30 2.45 -10.39 1.29
N LEU A 31 3.07 -10.60 2.44
CA LEU A 31 2.37 -10.90 3.70
C LEU A 31 1.47 -9.75 4.15
N GLY A 32 1.97 -8.51 4.09
CA GLY A 32 1.17 -7.32 4.44
C GLY A 32 -0.02 -7.13 3.50
N GLN A 33 0.21 -7.25 2.19
CA GLN A 33 -0.85 -7.18 1.19
C GLN A 33 -1.91 -8.28 1.38
N MET A 34 -1.46 -9.52 1.62
CA MET A 34 -2.36 -10.64 1.86
C MET A 34 -3.21 -10.42 3.11
N ASN A 35 -2.62 -9.88 4.18
CA ASN A 35 -3.35 -9.54 5.40
C ASN A 35 -4.49 -8.54 5.12
N ILE A 36 -4.26 -7.54 4.27
CA ILE A 36 -5.31 -6.59 3.88
C ILE A 36 -6.45 -7.30 3.17
N ILE A 37 -6.13 -8.02 2.09
CA ILE A 37 -7.13 -8.64 1.22
C ILE A 37 -7.93 -9.70 2.00
N TRP A 38 -7.25 -10.52 2.81
CA TRP A 38 -7.89 -11.64 3.52
C TRP A 38 -8.81 -11.20 4.65
N ASN A 39 -8.51 -10.07 5.29
CA ASN A 39 -9.32 -9.55 6.41
C ASN A 39 -10.26 -8.41 6.00
N ALA A 40 -10.27 -8.03 4.72
CA ALA A 40 -11.25 -7.08 4.21
C ALA A 40 -12.65 -7.73 4.18
N ARG A 41 -13.65 -7.06 4.75
CA ARG A 41 -15.03 -7.55 4.85
C ARG A 41 -15.96 -6.80 3.89
N PRO A 42 -16.99 -7.44 3.31
CA PRO A 42 -18.00 -6.75 2.52
C PRO A 42 -18.64 -5.58 3.29
N ILE A 43 -18.95 -4.48 2.60
CA ILE A 43 -19.57 -3.30 3.22
C ILE A 43 -20.87 -3.69 3.94
N GLU A 44 -21.68 -4.58 3.37
CA GLU A 44 -22.95 -5.02 3.95
C GLU A 44 -22.78 -5.80 5.26
N GLU A 45 -21.64 -6.48 5.43
CA GLU A 45 -21.29 -7.13 6.69
C GLU A 45 -20.91 -6.08 7.74
N VAL A 46 -20.08 -5.11 7.36
CA VAL A 46 -19.60 -4.02 8.23
C VAL A 46 -20.74 -3.12 8.70
N LEU A 47 -21.70 -2.82 7.83
CA LEU A 47 -22.89 -2.03 8.18
C LEU A 47 -23.76 -2.72 9.25
N ARG A 48 -23.79 -4.06 9.28
CA ARG A 48 -24.54 -4.86 10.26
C ARG A 48 -23.77 -5.12 11.55
N ASP A 49 -22.47 -4.83 11.58
CA ASP A 49 -21.62 -5.05 12.75
C ASP A 49 -21.90 -4.00 13.85
N PRO A 50 -22.40 -4.38 15.03
CA PRO A 50 -22.67 -3.44 16.11
C PRO A 50 -21.38 -2.88 16.75
N LEU A 51 -20.23 -3.50 16.51
CA LEU A 51 -18.93 -3.03 17.03
C LEU A 51 -18.28 -1.99 16.12
N PHE A 52 -18.73 -1.86 14.87
CA PHE A 52 -18.21 -0.85 13.96
C PHE A 52 -18.92 0.50 14.20
N PRO A 53 -18.20 1.62 14.40
CA PRO A 53 -18.82 2.89 14.77
C PRO A 53 -19.83 3.41 13.73
N ASP A 54 -21.03 3.80 14.20
CA ASP A 54 -22.10 4.28 13.31
C ASP A 54 -21.74 5.57 12.54
N SER A 55 -20.87 6.40 13.12
CA SER A 55 -20.30 7.57 12.43
C SER A 55 -19.51 7.19 11.18
N LEU A 56 -18.78 6.08 11.23
CA LEU A 56 -18.00 5.57 10.08
C LEU A 56 -18.90 4.83 9.08
N LYS A 57 -19.95 4.15 9.53
CA LYS A 57 -20.96 3.53 8.63
C LYS A 57 -21.59 4.56 7.71
N SER A 58 -21.91 5.74 8.24
CA SER A 58 -22.47 6.84 7.44
C SER A 58 -21.54 7.26 6.30
N LYS A 59 -20.22 7.22 6.51
CA LYS A 59 -19.22 7.52 5.47
C LYS A 59 -19.14 6.44 4.38
N LEU A 60 -19.45 5.18 4.68
CA LEU A 60 -19.50 4.12 3.68
C LEU A 60 -20.60 4.38 2.63
N HIS A 61 -21.78 4.85 3.08
CA HIS A 61 -22.85 5.26 2.17
C HIS A 61 -22.43 6.44 1.27
N ILE A 62 -21.72 7.42 1.84
CA ILE A 62 -21.21 8.56 1.08
C ILE A 62 -20.19 8.10 0.02
N ILE A 63 -19.37 7.10 0.31
CA ILE A 63 -18.44 6.51 -0.67
C ILE A 63 -19.20 5.90 -1.86
N ASP A 64 -20.32 5.21 -1.62
CA ASP A 64 -21.15 4.68 -2.72
C ASP A 64 -21.68 5.80 -3.62
N GLU A 65 -22.14 6.91 -3.04
CA GLU A 65 -22.58 8.09 -3.80
C GLU A 65 -21.43 8.74 -4.59
N ILE A 66 -20.24 8.86 -3.97
CA ILE A 66 -19.03 9.38 -4.63
C ILE A 66 -18.65 8.50 -5.82
N LYS A 67 -18.67 7.17 -5.66
CA LYS A 67 -18.35 6.22 -6.72
C LYS A 67 -19.34 6.33 -7.88
N ALA A 68 -20.64 6.40 -7.58
CA ALA A 68 -21.69 6.59 -8.58
C ALA A 68 -21.46 7.89 -9.37
N PHE A 69 -21.19 9.00 -8.68
CA PHE A 69 -20.86 10.26 -9.33
C PHE A 69 -19.60 10.17 -10.22
N ALA A 70 -18.54 9.53 -9.72
CA ALA A 70 -17.29 9.37 -10.45
C ALA A 70 -17.48 8.55 -11.75
N ILE A 71 -18.33 7.52 -11.72
CA ILE A 71 -18.65 6.71 -12.90
C ILE A 71 -19.58 7.49 -13.83
N ASP A 72 -20.74 7.92 -13.34
CA ASP A 72 -21.82 8.46 -14.18
C ASP A 72 -21.52 9.86 -14.71
N SER A 73 -20.85 10.71 -13.92
CA SER A 73 -20.62 12.12 -14.24
C SER A 73 -19.19 12.43 -14.69
N LEU A 74 -18.19 11.72 -14.16
CA LEU A 74 -16.79 11.92 -14.53
C LEU A 74 -16.27 10.90 -15.55
N GLY A 75 -17.03 9.83 -15.82
CA GLY A 75 -16.67 8.80 -16.79
C GLY A 75 -15.50 7.92 -16.33
N LEU A 76 -15.29 7.80 -15.02
CA LEU A 76 -14.30 6.87 -14.48
C LEU A 76 -14.76 5.42 -14.65
N LYS A 77 -13.80 4.51 -14.67
CA LYS A 77 -14.03 3.08 -14.85
C LYS A 77 -14.76 2.50 -13.64
N ASP A 78 -15.85 1.77 -13.91
CA ASP A 78 -16.49 0.93 -12.90
C ASP A 78 -15.59 -0.28 -12.60
N SER A 79 -15.18 -0.40 -11.34
CA SER A 79 -14.28 -1.45 -10.87
C SER A 79 -14.77 -2.05 -9.57
N GLU A 80 -14.21 -3.21 -9.21
CA GLU A 80 -14.51 -3.88 -7.96
C GLU A 80 -13.80 -3.24 -6.73
N ASN A 81 -13.09 -2.13 -6.94
CA ASN A 81 -12.46 -1.38 -5.84
C ASN A 81 -13.51 -0.75 -4.92
N TYR A 82 -13.13 -0.60 -3.66
CA TYR A 82 -13.91 0.05 -2.61
C TYR A 82 -15.29 -0.58 -2.41
N LYS A 83 -15.39 -1.91 -2.50
CA LYS A 83 -16.60 -2.70 -2.15
C LYS A 83 -16.44 -3.48 -0.84
N THR A 84 -15.25 -3.47 -0.27
CA THR A 84 -14.93 -4.09 1.02
C THR A 84 -14.24 -3.07 1.93
N VAL A 85 -14.24 -3.32 3.23
CA VAL A 85 -13.60 -2.50 4.25
C VAL A 85 -12.54 -3.32 4.96
N PHE A 86 -11.31 -2.80 5.01
CA PHE A 86 -10.27 -3.31 5.90
C PHE A 86 -10.21 -2.42 7.13
N ASP A 87 -10.62 -2.97 8.28
CA ASP A 87 -10.57 -2.25 9.54
C ASP A 87 -9.16 -2.27 10.13
N GLN A 88 -8.52 -1.11 10.11
CA GLN A 88 -7.19 -0.87 10.66
C GLN A 88 -7.16 -0.83 12.19
N LYS A 89 -8.31 -0.76 12.87
CA LYS A 89 -8.41 -0.67 14.33
C LYS A 89 -7.61 0.48 14.95
N GLY A 90 -7.53 1.61 14.22
CA GLY A 90 -6.77 2.79 14.63
C GLY A 90 -5.26 2.69 14.43
N GLU A 91 -4.76 1.62 13.78
CA GLU A 91 -3.35 1.49 13.45
C GLU A 91 -3.02 1.94 12.03
N GLU A 92 -1.79 2.39 11.85
CA GLU A 92 -1.29 2.76 10.53
C GLU A 92 -1.00 1.53 9.67
N LEU A 93 -1.48 1.54 8.42
CA LEU A 93 -1.32 0.39 7.54
C LEU A 93 0.12 0.20 7.05
N MET A 94 0.79 1.29 6.68
CA MET A 94 2.11 1.26 6.05
C MET A 94 2.88 2.54 6.35
N TRP A 95 4.21 2.40 6.41
CA TRP A 95 5.15 3.52 6.50
C TRP A 95 5.96 3.62 5.21
N VAL A 96 5.93 4.79 4.58
CA VAL A 96 6.63 5.10 3.34
C VAL A 96 7.86 5.95 3.66
N VAL A 97 9.03 5.41 3.35
CA VAL A 97 10.31 6.08 3.45
C VAL A 97 10.62 6.79 2.13
N THR A 98 11.01 8.04 2.24
CA THR A 98 11.56 8.87 1.15
C THR A 98 12.88 9.44 1.61
N ALA A 99 13.78 9.75 0.68
CA ALA A 99 15.02 10.43 1.01
C ALA A 99 15.46 11.33 -0.13
N SER A 100 16.23 12.38 0.17
CA SER A 100 16.83 13.29 -0.80
C SER A 100 18.23 13.71 -0.42
N ALA A 101 19.04 14.10 -1.40
CA ALA A 101 20.35 14.66 -1.13
C ALA A 101 20.22 15.96 -0.32
N PRO A 102 21.09 16.22 0.67
CA PRO A 102 21.00 17.44 1.46
C PRO A 102 21.04 18.71 0.61
N TYR A 103 20.15 19.65 0.91
CA TYR A 103 20.03 20.94 0.22
C TYR A 103 19.74 20.83 -1.29
N GLN A 104 19.22 19.69 -1.76
CA GLN A 104 18.84 19.45 -3.14
C GLN A 104 17.52 18.69 -3.24
N LEU A 105 16.70 19.00 -4.24
CA LEU A 105 15.48 18.25 -4.55
C LEU A 105 15.78 17.03 -5.43
N THR A 106 16.80 16.26 -5.06
CA THR A 106 17.23 15.04 -5.79
C THR A 106 16.83 13.81 -4.98
N PRO A 107 15.83 13.01 -5.41
CA PRO A 107 15.34 11.89 -4.63
C PRO A 107 16.32 10.72 -4.65
N LYS A 108 16.49 10.08 -3.49
CA LYS A 108 16.97 8.71 -3.39
C LYS A 108 16.00 7.82 -4.17
N THR A 109 16.54 6.96 -5.01
CA THR A 109 15.76 5.94 -5.70
C THR A 109 16.09 4.54 -5.19
N TRP A 110 15.11 3.65 -5.34
CA TRP A 110 15.25 2.22 -5.11
C TRP A 110 14.93 1.49 -6.41
N ASN A 111 15.76 0.48 -6.72
CA ASN A 111 15.63 -0.31 -7.94
C ASN A 111 15.12 -1.70 -7.59
N PHE A 112 14.04 -2.10 -8.27
CA PHE A 112 13.41 -3.41 -8.15
C PHE A 112 13.44 -4.08 -9.54
N PRO A 113 13.87 -5.35 -9.65
CA PRO A 113 14.06 -6.00 -10.95
C PRO A 113 12.83 -6.01 -11.86
N VAL A 114 11.64 -6.12 -11.28
CA VAL A 114 10.36 -6.18 -12.03
C VAL A 114 9.63 -4.83 -12.02
N LEU A 115 9.65 -4.13 -10.89
CA LEU A 115 8.88 -2.88 -10.70
C LEU A 115 9.63 -1.63 -11.19
N GLY A 116 10.90 -1.76 -11.56
CA GLY A 116 11.73 -0.64 -12.00
C GLY A 116 12.22 0.24 -10.84
N THR A 117 12.36 1.53 -11.11
CA THR A 117 12.97 2.50 -10.20
C THR A 117 11.90 3.40 -9.60
N VAL A 118 11.83 3.47 -8.27
CA VAL A 118 10.84 4.30 -7.56
C VAL A 118 11.52 5.25 -6.56
N PRO A 119 10.97 6.46 -6.32
CA PRO A 119 11.56 7.46 -5.43
C PRO A 119 11.10 7.31 -3.96
N TYR A 120 10.53 6.16 -3.59
CA TYR A 120 10.08 5.86 -2.24
C TYR A 120 10.10 4.35 -1.98
N LYS A 121 10.04 3.96 -0.70
CA LYS A 121 9.99 2.55 -0.28
C LYS A 121 9.02 2.35 0.87
N GLY A 122 8.05 1.45 0.69
CA GLY A 122 6.98 1.16 1.66
C GLY A 122 7.30 -0.02 2.58
N PHE A 123 6.83 0.04 3.82
CA PHE A 123 7.01 -1.00 4.82
C PHE A 123 5.72 -1.20 5.61
N PHE A 124 5.24 -2.45 5.68
CA PHE A 124 4.14 -2.85 6.59
C PHE A 124 4.58 -3.01 8.06
N SER A 125 5.86 -2.76 8.37
CA SER A 125 6.40 -2.82 9.72
C SER A 125 7.11 -1.50 10.02
N LYS A 126 6.65 -0.81 11.07
CA LYS A 126 7.23 0.45 11.52
C LYS A 126 8.70 0.33 11.86
N GLU A 127 9.06 -0.77 12.54
CA GLU A 127 10.44 -1.07 12.93
C GLU A 127 11.36 -1.13 11.69
N LYS A 128 10.97 -1.91 10.67
CA LYS A 128 11.74 -2.00 9.41
C LYS A 128 11.84 -0.67 8.67
N ALA A 129 10.80 0.15 8.73
CA ALA A 129 10.82 1.50 8.17
C ALA A 129 11.84 2.38 8.92
N MET A 130 11.85 2.31 10.25
CA MET A 130 12.78 3.06 11.10
C MET A 130 14.23 2.59 10.95
N ASP A 131 14.46 1.30 10.70
CA ASP A 131 15.79 0.77 10.36
C ASP A 131 16.30 1.38 9.06
N GLU A 132 15.45 1.43 8.02
CA GLU A 132 15.80 2.04 6.74
C GLU A 132 16.04 3.55 6.89
N VAL A 133 15.22 4.24 7.68
CA VAL A 133 15.43 5.66 8.01
C VAL A 133 16.79 5.86 8.67
N SER A 134 17.10 5.08 9.70
CA SER A 134 18.36 5.17 10.43
C SER A 134 19.57 4.87 9.55
N ARG A 135 19.45 3.90 8.63
CA ARG A 135 20.48 3.58 7.65
C ARG A 135 20.75 4.76 6.70
N LEU A 136 19.69 5.34 6.13
CA LEU A 136 19.82 6.46 5.20
C LEU A 136 20.36 7.73 5.86
N GLN A 137 19.95 8.02 7.10
CA GLN A 137 20.51 9.12 7.87
C GLN A 137 22.02 8.96 8.11
N LYS A 138 22.48 7.74 8.43
CA LYS A 138 23.92 7.44 8.56
C LYS A 138 24.68 7.59 7.24
N GLU A 139 24.01 7.39 6.11
CA GLU A 139 24.55 7.64 4.77
C GLU A 139 24.51 9.12 4.37
N GLY A 140 23.97 10.01 5.21
CA GLY A 140 23.94 11.46 5.00
C GLY A 140 22.76 11.96 4.16
N TRP A 141 21.67 11.19 4.06
CA TRP A 141 20.44 11.63 3.38
C TRP A 141 19.54 12.44 4.30
N ASP A 142 18.78 13.38 3.72
CA ASP A 142 17.58 13.95 4.36
C ASP A 142 16.43 12.96 4.17
N VAL A 143 15.85 12.45 5.25
CA VAL A 143 14.91 11.31 5.21
C VAL A 143 13.53 11.72 5.72
N GLY A 144 12.49 11.38 4.96
CA GLY A 144 11.10 11.53 5.34
C GLY A 144 10.43 10.17 5.59
N LEU A 145 9.61 10.10 6.63
CA LEU A 145 8.74 8.97 6.93
C LEU A 145 7.30 9.47 6.95
N ARG A 146 6.42 8.86 6.16
CA ARG A 146 5.00 9.23 6.11
C ARG A 146 4.11 8.01 5.99
N ASN A 147 2.84 8.21 6.33
CA ASN A 147 1.78 7.25 6.07
C ASN A 147 1.14 7.57 4.71
N PRO A 148 0.75 6.55 3.92
CA PRO A 148 0.00 6.81 2.70
C PRO A 148 -1.39 7.33 3.09
N GLY A 149 -1.76 8.52 2.61
CA GLY A 149 -3.06 9.12 2.91
C GLY A 149 -4.24 8.46 2.18
N GLY A 150 -3.94 7.50 1.30
CA GLY A 150 -4.84 6.78 0.41
C GLY A 150 -4.29 5.39 0.08
N TRP A 151 -5.10 4.54 -0.53
CA TRP A 151 -4.71 3.17 -0.85
C TRP A 151 -5.23 2.75 -2.22
N SER A 152 -4.27 2.44 -3.10
CA SER A 152 -4.49 1.82 -4.38
C SER A 152 -3.31 0.91 -4.70
N THR A 153 -3.60 -0.26 -5.25
CA THR A 153 -2.60 -1.17 -5.81
C THR A 153 -2.47 -1.00 -7.32
N LEU A 154 -2.87 0.15 -7.87
CA LEU A 154 -2.76 0.50 -9.29
C LEU A 154 -3.44 -0.54 -10.21
N GLY A 155 -4.59 -1.06 -9.75
CA GLY A 155 -5.40 -2.04 -10.48
C GLY A 155 -4.91 -3.50 -10.42
N TRP A 156 -3.90 -3.82 -9.60
CA TRP A 156 -3.43 -5.21 -9.44
C TRP A 156 -4.35 -6.05 -8.56
N PHE A 157 -5.07 -5.43 -7.63
CA PHE A 157 -6.01 -6.08 -6.73
C PHE A 157 -7.29 -5.26 -6.59
N THR A 158 -8.30 -5.87 -5.98
CA THR A 158 -9.52 -5.18 -5.54
C THR A 158 -9.22 -4.46 -4.22
N ASP A 159 -8.99 -3.15 -4.31
CA ASP A 159 -8.56 -2.34 -3.17
C ASP A 159 -9.72 -2.11 -2.19
N PRO A 160 -9.58 -2.42 -0.89
CA PRO A 160 -10.61 -2.12 0.09
C PRO A 160 -10.58 -0.64 0.51
N ILE A 161 -11.69 -0.19 1.08
CA ILE A 161 -11.74 1.04 1.87
C ILE A 161 -10.99 0.77 3.18
N LEU A 162 -9.99 1.58 3.50
CA LEU A 162 -9.33 1.49 4.80
C LEU A 162 -10.12 2.31 5.83
N SER A 163 -10.33 1.78 7.04
CA SER A 163 -11.13 2.50 8.05
C SER A 163 -10.57 3.88 8.40
N GLY A 164 -9.26 4.11 8.32
CA GLY A 164 -8.65 5.43 8.50
C GLY A 164 -9.03 6.46 7.43
N MET A 165 -9.45 6.02 6.23
CA MET A 165 -9.99 6.95 5.21
C MET A 165 -11.29 7.61 5.67
N LEU A 166 -12.10 6.88 6.46
CA LEU A 166 -13.41 7.30 6.92
C LEU A 166 -13.34 8.39 8.01
N GLU A 167 -12.17 8.63 8.58
CA GLU A 167 -11.93 9.72 9.54
C GLU A 167 -11.90 11.10 8.87
N ARG A 168 -11.84 11.14 7.54
CA ARG A 168 -11.87 12.39 6.76
C ARG A 168 -13.26 13.02 6.77
N ASN A 169 -13.28 14.34 6.60
CA ASN A 169 -14.52 15.03 6.23
C ASN A 169 -14.98 14.60 4.82
N GLU A 170 -16.21 14.92 4.45
CA GLU A 170 -16.84 14.42 3.22
C GLU A 170 -16.16 14.92 1.95
N GLY A 171 -15.73 16.19 1.93
CA GLY A 171 -15.01 16.75 0.79
C GLY A 171 -13.66 16.08 0.57
N ASP A 172 -12.89 15.88 1.64
CA ASP A 172 -11.59 15.20 1.59
C ASP A 172 -11.74 13.72 1.24
N LEU A 173 -12.79 13.06 1.73
CA LEU A 173 -13.10 11.67 1.40
C LEU A 173 -13.50 11.54 -0.08
N ALA A 174 -14.33 12.44 -0.59
CA ALA A 174 -14.69 12.49 -2.01
C ALA A 174 -13.47 12.70 -2.89
N SER A 175 -12.64 13.70 -2.57
CA SER A 175 -11.40 13.96 -3.31
C SER A 175 -10.47 12.75 -3.29
N LEU A 176 -10.37 12.05 -2.16
CA LEU A 176 -9.52 10.87 -2.03
C LEU A 176 -10.04 9.72 -2.90
N ILE A 177 -11.30 9.32 -2.73
CA ILE A 177 -11.86 8.17 -3.45
C ILE A 177 -11.80 8.40 -4.96
N ILE A 178 -12.15 9.61 -5.42
CA ILE A 178 -12.04 9.95 -6.85
C ILE A 178 -10.57 9.86 -7.30
N HIS A 179 -9.61 10.41 -6.56
CA HIS A 179 -8.18 10.31 -6.88
C HIS A 179 -7.73 8.86 -7.03
N GLU A 180 -8.09 8.00 -6.07
CA GLU A 180 -7.65 6.61 -6.10
C GLU A 180 -8.35 5.79 -7.21
N MET A 181 -9.60 6.12 -7.57
CA MET A 181 -10.29 5.53 -8.72
C MET A 181 -9.62 5.87 -10.05
N VAL A 182 -8.88 6.99 -10.17
CA VAL A 182 -8.10 7.31 -11.38
C VAL A 182 -6.91 6.36 -11.58
N HIS A 183 -6.39 5.74 -10.52
CA HIS A 183 -5.29 4.78 -10.62
C HIS A 183 -5.70 3.40 -11.17
N ALA A 184 -7.01 3.10 -11.27
CA ALA A 184 -7.57 1.75 -11.52
C ALA A 184 -8.07 1.48 -12.96
#